data_AF-A0ABD0PJ27-F1
#
_entry.id   AF-A0ABD0PJ27-F1
#
_cell.length_a   1.000
_cell.length_b   1.000
_cell.length_c   1.000
_cell.angle_alpha   90.00
_cell.angle_beta   90.00
_cell.angle_gamma   90.00
#
_symmetry.space_group_name_H-M   'P 1'
#
loop_
_entity.id
_entity.type
_entity.pdbx_description
1 polymer ?
#
loop_
_entity_poly.entity_id
_entity_poly.type
_entity_poly.pdbx_seq_one_letter_code
_entity_poly.pdbx_strand_id
1 'polypeptide(L)' 'PTLQSLTVTATSHAARADVPPIIVKARMDQQFSDGTKPMIVFAEVSQNYKPVINAEVWATLEPESGPVETLQLLDNGA' A
#
# COMPACT_ATOMS: atom_id res chain seq x y z
N PRO A 1 9.63 -5.85 -23.39
CA PRO A 1 8.99 -5.44 -22.13
C PRO A 1 7.82 -4.49 -22.40
N THR A 2 6.62 -4.87 -21.97
CA THR A 2 5.45 -3.99 -21.95
C THR A 2 5.50 -3.13 -20.70
N LEU A 3 5.25 -1.83 -20.85
CA LEU A 3 5.21 -0.89 -19.74
C LEU A 3 3.85 -1.04 -19.04
N GLN A 4 3.84 -1.40 -17.76
CA GLN A 4 2.61 -1.54 -16.98
C GLN A 4 2.40 -0.31 -16.10
N SER A 5 1.19 0.27 -16.14
CA SER A 5 0.77 1.30 -15.20
C SER A 5 0.35 0.66 -13.89
N LEU A 6 0.77 1.22 -12.75
CA LEU A 6 0.40 0.71 -11.44
C LEU A 6 -0.47 1.72 -10.69
N THR A 7 -1.45 1.22 -9.95
CA THR A 7 -2.36 2.02 -9.12
C THR A 7 -2.33 1.48 -7.70
N VAL A 8 -2.23 2.37 -6.71
CA VAL A 8 -2.38 1.96 -5.31
C VAL A 8 -3.70 2.48 -4.77
N THR A 9 -4.49 1.57 -4.22
CA THR A 9 -5.75 1.88 -3.54
C THR A 9 -5.61 1.51 -2.08
N ALA A 10 -5.96 2.44 -1.20
CA ALA A 10 -6.02 2.18 0.22
C ALA A 10 -7.41 2.57 0.74
N THR A 11 -8.04 1.67 1.49
CA THR A 11 -9.36 1.89 2.06
C THR A 11 -9.29 1.79 3.58
N SER A 12 -9.94 2.72 4.25
CA SER A 12 -10.00 2.77 5.70
C SER A 12 -11.35 3.33 6.13
N HIS A 13 -11.80 2.92 7.30
CA HIS A 13 -13.08 3.35 7.85
C HIS A 13 -12.93 3.60 9.36
N ALA A 14 -13.63 4.61 9.87
CA ALA A 14 -13.68 4.86 11.31
C ALA A 14 -14.41 3.71 12.01
N ALA A 15 -13.92 3.27 13.17
CA ALA A 15 -14.58 2.20 13.92
C ALA A 15 -15.99 2.63 14.39
N ARG A 16 -16.16 3.92 14.71
CA ARG A 16 -17.40 4.56 15.16
C ARG A 16 -17.38 6.05 14.79
N ALA A 17 -18.54 6.71 14.81
CA ALA A 17 -18.67 8.13 14.42
C ALA A 17 -17.87 9.11 15.29
N ASP A 18 -17.57 8.73 16.54
CA ASP A 18 -16.78 9.50 17.51
C ASP A 18 -15.29 9.17 17.49
N VAL A 19 -14.85 8.23 16.64
CA VAL A 19 -13.45 7.82 16.51
C VAL A 19 -12.89 8.40 15.21
N PRO A 20 -11.77 9.15 15.23
CA PRO A 20 -11.13 9.62 14.01
C PRO A 20 -10.83 8.47 13.04
N PRO A 21 -11.00 8.65 11.72
CA PRO A 21 -10.69 7.59 10.78
C PRO A 21 -9.21 7.25 10.81
N ILE A 22 -8.89 5.98 10.59
CA ILE A 22 -7.54 5.58 10.16
C ILE A 22 -7.36 6.11 8.74
N ILE A 23 -6.20 6.63 8.42
CA ILE A 23 -5.81 7.11 7.09
C ILE A 23 -4.64 6.27 6.65
N VAL A 24 -4.74 5.72 5.44
CA VAL A 24 -3.65 5.03 4.78
C VAL A 24 -3.23 5.85 3.57
N LYS A 25 -1.96 6.25 3.53
CA LYS A 25 -1.35 6.82 2.33
C LYS A 25 -0.43 5.78 1.76
N ALA A 26 -0.47 5.59 0.44
CA ALA A 26 0.45 4.69 -0.21
C ALA A 26 1.12 5.38 -1.40
N ARG A 27 2.38 5.03 -1.64
CA ARG A 27 3.20 5.60 -2.71
C ARG A 27 4.14 4.56 -3.28
N MET A 28 4.52 4.77 -4.52
CA MET A 28 5.48 3.95 -5.25
C MET A 28 6.66 4.84 -5.63
N ASP A 29 7.86 4.28 -5.67
CA ASP A 29 9.05 5.01 -6.13
C ASP A 29 9.03 5.28 -7.64
N GLN A 30 8.25 4.48 -8.38
CA GLN A 30 8.12 4.53 -9.83
C GLN A 30 6.64 4.44 -10.23
N GLN A 31 6.26 5.16 -11.29
CA GLN A 31 4.88 5.15 -11.81
C GLN A 31 4.61 3.98 -12.76
N PHE A 32 5.67 3.46 -13.39
CA PHE A 32 5.59 2.39 -14.37
C PHE A 32 6.65 1.33 -14.08
N SER A 33 6.36 0.08 -14.43
CA SER A 33 7.32 -1.01 -14.41
C SER A 33 7.50 -1.60 -15.80
N ASP A 34 8.76 -1.87 -16.18
CA ASP A 34 9.11 -2.66 -17.36
C ASP A 34 9.55 -4.10 -17.01
N GLY A 35 9.46 -4.46 -15.72
CA GLY A 35 9.83 -5.77 -15.18
C GLY A 35 11.34 -6.03 -15.05
N THR A 36 12.21 -5.06 -15.38
CA THR A 36 13.67 -5.25 -15.34
C THR A 36 14.30 -4.86 -14.00
N LYS A 37 13.58 -4.09 -13.18
CA LYS A 37 14.03 -3.59 -11.88
C LYS A 37 12.95 -3.79 -10.82
N PRO A 38 13.33 -4.01 -9.56
CA PRO A 38 12.37 -4.02 -8.47
C PRO A 38 11.75 -2.62 -8.30
N MET A 39 10.48 -2.60 -7.86
CA MET A 39 9.75 -1.40 -7.47
C MET A 39 9.56 -1.41 -5.96
N ILE A 40 9.59 -0.23 -5.34
CA ILE A 40 9.41 -0.08 -3.89
C ILE A 40 8.05 0.57 -3.63
N VAL A 41 7.23 -0.13 -2.83
CA VAL A 41 5.92 0.35 -2.38
C VAL A 41 6.01 0.72 -0.90
N PHE A 42 5.53 1.91 -0.56
CA PHE A 42 5.44 2.39 0.82
C PHE A 42 3.99 2.60 1.21
N ALA A 43 3.66 2.29 2.47
CA ALA A 43 2.41 2.63 3.09
C ALA A 43 2.65 3.35 4.43
N GLU A 44 1.93 4.44 4.66
CA GLU A 44 1.88 5.18 5.93
C GLU A 44 0.47 5.02 6.51
N VAL A 45 0.38 4.38 7.68
CA VAL A 45 -0.88 4.18 8.40
C VAL A 45 -0.90 5.10 9.61
N SER A 46 -1.86 6.02 9.65
CA SER A 46 -1.97 7.00 10.73
C SER A 46 -3.41 7.20 11.19
N GLN A 47 -3.59 7.56 12.46
CA GLN A 47 -4.88 7.97 13.00
C GLN A 47 -4.66 9.23 13.82
N ASN A 48 -5.40 10.29 13.53
CA ASN A 48 -5.24 11.59 14.19
C ASN A 48 -3.76 12.06 14.22
N TYR A 49 -3.08 11.94 13.07
CA TYR A 49 -1.66 12.31 12.89
C TYR A 49 -0.64 11.51 13.72
N LYS A 50 -1.05 10.39 14.32
CA LYS A 50 -0.16 9.46 15.04
C LYS A 50 -0.01 8.15 14.27
N PRO A 51 1.17 7.50 14.30
CA PRO A 51 1.34 6.18 13.70
C PRO A 51 0.45 5.15 14.40
N VAL A 52 -0.11 4.23 13.62
CA VAL A 52 -0.83 3.06 14.15
C VAL A 52 0.20 1.94 14.36
N ILE A 53 0.50 1.65 15.63
CA ILE A 53 1.47 0.61 16.00
C ILE A 53 0.84 -0.78 15.86
N ASN A 54 1.63 -1.77 15.42
CA ASN A 54 1.21 -3.14 15.14
C ASN A 54 0.14 -3.25 14.03
N ALA A 55 0.10 -2.28 13.12
CA ALA A 55 -0.74 -2.38 11.93
C ALA A 55 -0.24 -3.53 11.05
N GLU A 56 -1.13 -4.44 10.67
CA GLU A 56 -0.85 -5.44 9.66
C GLU A 56 -1.21 -4.86 8.29
N VAL A 57 -0.21 -4.70 7.43
CA VAL A 57 -0.38 -4.09 6.11
C VAL A 57 -0.14 -5.13 5.04
N TRP A 58 -1.09 -5.26 4.12
CA TRP A 58 -1.02 -6.16 2.97
C TRP A 58 -1.13 -5.34 1.67
N ALA A 59 -0.25 -5.64 0.72
CA ALA A 59 -0.33 -5.17 -0.65
C ALA A 59 -0.91 -6.27 -1.53
N THR A 60 -1.83 -5.90 -2.42
CA THR A 60 -2.37 -6.80 -3.45
C THR A 60 -1.89 -6.31 -4.81
N LEU A 61 -1.19 -7.17 -5.54
CA LEU A 61 -0.65 -6.90 -6.87
C LEU A 61 -1.57 -7.57 -7.88
N GLU A 62 -2.30 -6.76 -8.64
CA GLU A 62 -3.20 -7.21 -9.69
C GLU A 62 -2.55 -6.95 -11.06
N PRO A 63 -1.96 -7.97 -11.71
CA PRO A 63 -1.40 -7.80 -13.03
C PRO A 63 -2.49 -7.75 -14.10
N GLU A 64 -2.18 -7.18 -15.27
CA GLU A 64 -3.07 -7.22 -16.44
C GLU A 64 -3.39 -8.67 -16.88
N SER A 65 -2.42 -9.57 -16.70
CA SER A 65 -2.59 -11.00 -16.95
C SER A 65 -1.79 -11.82 -15.94
N GLY A 66 -2.31 -12.98 -15.56
CA GLY A 66 -1.68 -13.86 -14.58
C GLY A 66 -2.35 -13.81 -13.20
N PRO A 67 -1.74 -14.47 -12.19
CA PRO A 67 -2.32 -14.56 -10.86
C PRO A 67 -2.16 -13.24 -10.08
N VAL A 68 -3.14 -12.96 -9.22
CA VAL A 68 -3.03 -11.91 -8.19
C VAL A 68 -2.06 -12.39 -7.12
N GLU A 69 -1.16 -11.51 -6.69
CA GLU A 69 -0.22 -11.78 -5.60
C GLU A 69 -0.54 -10.90 -4.39
N THR A 70 -0.31 -11.42 -3.19
CA THR A 70 -0.52 -10.69 -1.95
C THR A 70 0.76 -10.74 -1.12
N LEU A 71 1.23 -9.57 -0.69
CA LEU A 71 2.50 -9.40 0.02
C LEU A 71 2.26 -8.64 1.31
N GLN A 72 2.80 -9.13 2.43
CA GLN A 72 2.81 -8.36 3.67
C GLN A 72 3.86 -7.25 3.59
N LEU A 73 3.46 -6.01 3.85
CA LEU A 73 4.39 -4.90 4.00
C LEU A 73 4.90 -4.88 5.43
N LEU A 74 6.18 -5.22 5.61
CA LEU A 74 6.80 -5.27 6.91
C LEU A 74 7.09 -3.84 7.40
N ASP A 75 6.58 -3.51 8.59
CA ASP A 75 6.99 -2.30 9.33
C ASP A 75 8.35 -2.57 9.97
N ASN A 76 9.39 -2.64 9.14
CA ASN A 76 10.75 -2.92 9.58
C ASN A 76 11.48 -1.67 10.08
N GLY A 77 10.75 -0.57 10.33
CA GLY A 77 11.30 0.68 10.86
C GLY A 77 12.35 1.28 9.93
N ALA A 78 11.90 2.10 8.98
CA ALA A 78 12.78 3.11 8.38
C ALA A 78 13.16 4.17 9.42
#